data_AF-A0A6B3ID27-F1
#
_entry.id   AF-A0A6B3ID27-F1
#
_cell.length_a   1.000
_cell.length_b   1.000
_cell.length_c   1.000
_cell.angle_alpha   90.00
_cell.angle_beta   90.00
_cell.angle_gamma   90.00
#
_symmetry.space_group_name_H-M   'P 1'
#
loop_
_entity.id
_entity.type
_entity.pdbx_description
1 polymer ?
#
loop_
_entity_poly.entity_id
_entity_poly.type
_entity_poly.pdbx_seq_one_letter_code
_entity_poly.pdbx_strand_id
1 'polypeptide(L)' 'MTGNGTDTDGGTGDGTETEALRTLHRVFGYDAFRGEQGEVIEHVVSGGDAVVLMPTGGGKSLCY' A
#
# COMPACT_ATOMS: atom_id res chain seq x y z
N MET A 1 -13.51 -10.48 -32.35
CA MET A 1 -12.35 -10.33 -31.44
C MET A 1 -12.86 -9.67 -30.19
N THR A 2 -13.20 -10.48 -29.19
CA THR A 2 -13.93 -10.10 -27.98
C THR A 2 -13.07 -9.22 -27.07
N GLY A 3 -13.78 -8.30 -26.42
CA GLY A 3 -13.25 -7.17 -25.68
C GLY A 3 -12.41 -7.52 -24.46
N ASN A 4 -11.67 -6.50 -24.03
CA ASN A 4 -10.79 -6.45 -22.89
C ASN A 4 -11.60 -6.64 -21.60
N GLY A 5 -11.60 -7.87 -21.07
CA GLY A 5 -12.14 -8.17 -19.75
C GLY A 5 -11.18 -7.62 -18.70
N THR A 6 -11.43 -6.42 -18.20
CA THR A 6 -10.90 -5.99 -16.91
C THR A 6 -11.56 -6.86 -15.86
N ASP A 7 -10.80 -7.82 -15.31
CA ASP A 7 -11.16 -8.58 -14.13
C ASP A 7 -11.47 -7.60 -13.00
N THR A 8 -12.75 -7.27 -12.87
CA THR A 8 -13.33 -6.61 -11.71
C THR A 8 -14.04 -7.72 -10.97
N ASP A 9 -13.27 -8.49 -10.20
CA ASP A 9 -13.86 -9.36 -9.20
C ASP A 9 -14.30 -8.48 -8.03
N GLY A 10 -15.61 -8.42 -7.82
CA GLY A 10 -16.23 -7.67 -6.75
C GLY A 10 -16.12 -8.40 -5.42
N GLY A 11 -15.68 -7.68 -4.39
CA GLY A 11 -15.77 -8.12 -2.99
C GLY A 11 -16.39 -7.02 -2.13
N THR A 12 -17.68 -7.16 -1.86
CA THR A 12 -18.37 -6.46 -0.76
C THR A 12 -17.96 -7.11 0.55
N GLY A 13 -17.30 -6.38 1.46
CA GLY A 13 -17.04 -6.87 2.82
C GLY A 13 -16.07 -6.01 3.65
N ASP A 14 -16.65 -5.27 4.60
CA ASP A 14 -16.06 -4.46 5.69
C ASP A 14 -15.29 -3.17 5.31
N GLY A 15 -15.69 -2.07 5.94
CA GLY A 15 -15.21 -0.74 5.60
C GLY A 15 -13.79 -0.51 6.10
N THR A 16 -12.97 0.12 5.25
CA THR A 16 -11.67 0.78 5.54
C THR A 16 -10.36 -0.01 5.28
N GLU A 17 -10.30 -0.92 4.29
CA GLU A 17 -9.00 -1.48 3.84
C GLU A 17 -8.52 -0.86 2.51
N THR A 18 -7.32 -0.29 2.48
CA THR A 18 -6.71 0.32 1.28
C THR A 18 -5.99 -0.71 0.42
N GLU A 19 -5.82 -0.43 -0.89
CA GLU A 19 -5.01 -1.28 -1.79
C GLU A 19 -3.56 -1.47 -1.29
N ALA A 20 -3.02 -0.43 -0.64
CA ALA A 20 -1.70 -0.49 -0.02
C ALA A 20 -1.67 -1.48 1.16
N LEU A 21 -2.71 -1.49 2.02
CA LEU A 21 -2.85 -2.48 3.11
C LEU A 21 -3.03 -3.91 2.59
N ARG A 22 -3.84 -4.10 1.55
CA ARG A 22 -4.01 -5.41 0.90
C ARG A 22 -2.69 -5.94 0.35
N THR A 23 -1.91 -5.07 -0.28
CA THR A 23 -0.60 -5.43 -0.81
C THR A 23 0.40 -5.73 0.30
N LEU A 24 0.39 -4.92 1.36
CA LEU A 24 1.20 -5.12 2.56
C LEU A 24 0.96 -6.52 3.16
N HIS A 25 -0.30 -6.88 3.37
CA HIS A 25 -0.67 -8.18 3.90
C HIS A 25 -0.29 -9.32 2.94
N ARG A 26 -0.65 -9.22 1.66
CA ARG A 26 -0.40 -10.26 0.65
C ARG A 26 1.08 -10.54 0.39
N VAL A 27 1.93 -9.50 0.38
CA VAL A 27 3.34 -9.63 -0.03
C VAL A 27 4.27 -9.78 1.17
N PHE A 28 4.00 -9.04 2.26
CA PHE A 28 4.89 -8.99 3.43
C PHE A 28 4.31 -9.68 4.66
N GLY A 29 3.02 -10.06 4.66
CA GLY A 29 2.37 -10.71 5.80
C GLY A 29 2.17 -9.80 7.01
N TYR A 30 2.12 -8.47 6.80
CA TYR A 30 1.84 -7.51 7.87
C TYR A 30 0.40 -7.01 7.80
N ASP A 31 -0.26 -6.91 8.95
CA ASP A 31 -1.65 -6.46 9.06
C ASP A 31 -1.77 -4.92 9.06
N ALA A 32 -0.69 -4.21 9.35
CA ALA A 32 -0.67 -2.75 9.43
C ALA A 32 0.71 -2.16 9.15
N PHE A 33 0.72 -0.93 8.62
CA PHE A 33 1.91 -0.10 8.54
C PHE A 33 2.42 0.28 9.93
N ARG A 34 3.74 0.48 10.05
CA ARG A 34 4.37 0.92 11.29
C ARG A 34 4.65 2.41 11.24
N GLY A 35 4.22 3.15 12.26
CA GLY A 35 4.45 4.59 12.35
C GLY A 35 3.97 5.32 11.10
N GLU A 36 4.82 6.19 10.55
CA GLU A 36 4.51 7.07 9.42
C GLU A 36 4.61 6.38 8.04
N GLN A 37 4.83 5.06 7.98
CA GLN A 37 4.97 4.35 6.70
C GLN A 37 3.76 4.52 5.79
N GLY A 38 2.54 4.46 6.35
CA GLY A 38 1.30 4.61 5.58
C GLY A 38 1.20 5.99 4.92
N GLU A 39 1.48 7.04 5.69
CA GLU A 39 1.42 8.43 5.20
C GLU A 39 2.47 8.70 4.12
N VAL A 40 3.69 8.18 4.29
CA VAL A 40 4.75 8.28 3.28
C VAL A 40 4.35 7.59 1.98
N ILE A 41 3.81 6.38 2.06
CA ILE A 41 3.38 5.60 0.88
C ILE A 41 2.24 6.31 0.18
N GLU A 42 1.23 6.77 0.91
CA GLU A 42 0.10 7.51 0.34
C GLU A 42 0.57 8.77 -0.39
N HIS A 43 1.49 9.53 0.21
CA HIS A 43 2.07 10.73 -0.41
C HIS A 43 2.82 10.41 -1.72
N VAL A 44 3.70 9.39 -1.71
CA VAL A 44 4.47 9.02 -2.90
C VAL A 44 3.58 8.44 -4.00
N VAL A 45 2.61 7.58 -3.65
CA VAL A 45 1.64 7.01 -4.62
C VAL A 45 0.75 8.09 -5.22
N SER A 46 0.46 9.17 -4.48
CA SER A 46 -0.25 10.34 -5.02
C SER A 46 0.58 11.20 -5.99
N GLY A 47 1.86 10.84 -6.21
CA GLY A 47 2.79 11.55 -7.09
C GLY A 47 3.61 12.63 -6.38
N GLY A 48 3.59 12.67 -5.05
CA GLY A 48 4.38 13.60 -4.25
C GLY A 48 5.82 13.14 -4.00
N ASP A 49 6.73 14.10 -3.84
CA ASP A 49 8.11 13.83 -3.43
C ASP A 49 8.22 13.74 -1.91
N ALA A 50 8.94 12.74 -1.38
CA ALA A 50 9.15 12.55 0.05
C ALA A 50 10.64 12.47 0.42
N VAL A 51 10.99 13.06 1.57
CA VAL A 51 12.29 12.85 2.23
C VAL A 51 12.04 12.08 3.53
N VAL A 52 12.48 10.83 3.59
CA VAL A 52 12.17 9.91 4.68
C VAL A 52 13.39 9.68 5.56
N LEU A 53 13.33 10.14 6.82
CA LEU A 53 14.36 9.91 7.82
C LEU A 53 13.86 8.92 8.87
N MET A 54 14.39 7.69 8.84
CA MET A 54 14.09 6.67 9.86
C MET A 54 15.38 5.91 10.24
N PRO A 55 15.48 5.35 11.46
CA PRO A 55 16.63 4.54 11.87
C PRO A 55 16.76 3.24 11.06
N THR A 56 17.95 2.63 11.06
CA THR A 56 18.16 1.29 10.49
C THR A 56 17.19 0.29 11.11
N GLY A 57 16.58 -0.57 10.29
CA GLY A 57 15.52 -1.48 10.73
C GLY A 57 14.12 -0.85 10.86
N GLY A 58 13.99 0.47 10.73
CA GLY A 58 12.71 1.19 10.80
C GLY A 58 11.78 1.02 9.58
N GLY A 59 12.12 0.14 8.64
CA GLY A 59 11.23 -0.20 7.53
C GLY A 59 11.15 0.80 6.37
N LYS A 60 12.16 1.67 6.18
CA LYS A 60 12.25 2.60 5.03
C LYS A 60 12.14 1.91 3.67
N SER A 61 12.66 0.69 3.57
CA SER A 61 12.65 -0.08 2.32
C SER A 61 11.25 -0.50 1.86
N LEU A 62 10.27 -0.41 2.75
CA LEU A 62 8.86 -0.70 2.45
C LEU A 62 8.15 0.54 1.88
N CYS A 63 8.72 1.74 2.04
CA CYS A 63 8.09 3.00 1.66
C CYS A 63 8.27 3.40 0.19
N TYR A 64 8.93 2.57 -0.63
CA TYR A 64 9.13 2.76 -2.07
C TYR A 64 8.84 1.46 -2.81
#